data_AF-A0A4Z0C774-F1
#
_entry.id   AF-A0A4Z0C774-F1
#
_cell.length_a   1.000
_cell.length_b   1.000
_cell.length_c   1.000
_cell.angle_alpha   90.00
_cell.angle_beta   90.00
_cell.angle_gamma   90.00
#
_symmetry.space_group_name_H-M   'P 1'
#
loop_
_entity.id
_entity.type
_entity.pdbx_description
1 polymer ?
#
loop_
_entity_poly.entity_id
_entity_poly.type
_entity_poly.pdbx_seq_one_letter_code
_entity_poly.pdbx_strand_id
1 'polypeptide(L)'
;MNRSESTLLERAAPAALLRWEGALLCLIAWALLLAIPISLGGTGIGWDALNHHIYLGWTAEQHRFDVDFLGAGYQSFQSPYLYWPFYKMAVSGWSGLSAGAVIVSLHMVAVWPLWMLARVCLPGTSVFDLAMRTLAVALGLMSSVVLSAFGSSINDVLAAAPLVWAVALAMEPAARNADIEPQRARRYVAWSGVCAGLSVALKLSNGPLAALMPGLWLLCASERRGRVGAVLIGSVAGLVGFVLGYGHWGWLLWRHFGNPVYPFHHHWFAPLRGWLGWAG
;
A
#
# COMPACT_ATOMS: atom_id res chain seq x y z
N MET A 1 36.93 2.54 -40.68
CA MET A 1 36.28 1.72 -39.64
C MET A 1 36.35 2.48 -38.33
N ASN A 2 35.30 3.25 -38.02
CA ASN A 2 35.25 4.11 -36.85
C ASN A 2 34.67 3.28 -35.70
N ARG A 3 35.48 2.94 -34.68
CA ARG A 3 34.96 2.44 -33.40
C ARG A 3 34.25 3.62 -32.75
N SER A 4 32.93 3.71 -32.96
CA SER A 4 32.07 4.58 -32.16
C SER A 4 32.33 4.25 -30.70
N GLU A 5 32.88 5.19 -29.96
CA GLU A 5 33.04 5.09 -28.51
C GLU A 5 31.64 4.98 -27.91
N SER A 6 31.22 3.77 -27.54
CA SER A 6 29.97 3.57 -26.80
C SER A 6 30.00 4.50 -25.59
N THR A 7 29.02 5.40 -25.51
CA THR A 7 28.93 6.34 -24.40
C THR A 7 28.87 5.56 -23.08
N LEU A 8 29.36 6.13 -21.98
CA LEU A 8 29.36 5.43 -20.67
C LEU A 8 27.96 4.90 -20.29
N LEU A 9 26.90 5.56 -20.76
CA LEU A 9 25.50 5.22 -20.52
C LEU A 9 25.01 3.98 -21.28
N GLU A 10 25.57 3.72 -22.47
CA GLU A 10 25.22 2.55 -23.29
C GLU A 10 25.91 1.26 -22.83
N ARG A 11 26.89 1.37 -21.92
CA ARG A 11 27.59 0.20 -21.38
C ARG A 11 26.63 -0.65 -20.54
N ALA A 12 26.82 -1.96 -20.60
CA ALA A 12 26.14 -2.88 -19.69
C ALA A 12 26.50 -2.53 -18.24
N ALA A 13 25.49 -2.43 -17.39
CA ALA A 13 25.70 -2.21 -15.97
C ALA A 13 26.37 -3.45 -15.33
N PRO A 14 27.21 -3.27 -14.30
CA PRO A 14 27.79 -4.37 -13.55
C PRO A 14 26.73 -5.37 -13.07
N ALA A 15 26.95 -6.66 -13.29
CA ALA A 15 25.98 -7.70 -12.96
C ALA A 15 25.58 -7.72 -11.48
N ALA A 16 26.52 -7.38 -10.59
CA ALA A 16 26.26 -7.23 -9.16
C ALA A 16 25.26 -6.09 -8.85
N LEU A 17 25.36 -4.95 -9.56
CA LEU A 17 24.42 -3.85 -9.40
C LEU A 17 23.03 -4.25 -9.90
N LEU A 18 22.92 -4.91 -11.05
CA LEU A 18 21.63 -5.39 -11.56
C LEU A 18 20.96 -6.41 -10.62
N ARG A 19 21.75 -7.25 -9.95
CA ARG A 19 21.24 -8.23 -8.98
C ARG A 19 20.72 -7.57 -7.70
N TRP A 20 21.42 -6.56 -7.20
CA TRP A 20 21.13 -5.91 -5.91
C TRP A 20 20.38 -4.58 -6.03
N GLU A 21 20.07 -4.14 -7.26
CA GLU A 21 19.46 -2.84 -7.57
C GLU A 21 18.30 -2.48 -6.65
N GLY A 22 17.26 -3.32 -6.55
CA GLY A 22 16.10 -3.04 -5.72
C GLY A 22 16.43 -2.87 -4.24
N ALA A 23 17.37 -3.67 -3.72
CA ALA A 23 17.81 -3.59 -2.33
C ALA A 23 18.64 -2.33 -2.07
N LEU A 24 19.53 -1.97 -3.00
CA LEU A 24 20.31 -0.74 -2.96
C LEU A 24 19.39 0.48 -3.01
N LEU A 25 18.38 0.48 -3.88
CA LEU A 25 17.38 1.55 -3.95
C LEU A 25 16.58 1.67 -2.66
N CYS A 26 16.15 0.56 -2.05
CA CYS A 26 15.48 0.61 -0.75
C CYS A 26 16.39 1.18 0.34
N LEU A 27 17.67 0.79 0.38
CA LEU A 27 18.62 1.30 1.36
C LEU A 27 18.89 2.80 1.17
N ILE A 28 19.10 3.24 -0.07
CA ILE A 28 19.32 4.65 -0.41
C ILE A 28 18.07 5.47 -0.08
N ALA A 29 16.89 5.03 -0.51
CA ALA A 29 15.63 5.69 -0.20
C ALA A 29 15.39 5.80 1.30
N TRP A 30 15.65 4.72 2.05
CA TRP A 30 15.53 4.73 3.51
C TRP A 30 16.48 5.75 4.15
N ALA A 31 17.75 5.76 3.76
CA ALA A 31 18.72 6.71 4.30
C ALA A 31 18.34 8.18 3.99
N LEU A 32 17.88 8.46 2.77
CA LEU A 32 17.47 9.80 2.36
C LEU A 32 16.19 10.26 3.06
N LEU A 33 15.18 9.39 3.15
CA LEU A 33 13.89 9.72 3.76
C LEU A 33 13.98 9.79 5.28
N LEU A 34 14.90 9.05 5.91
CA LEU A 34 15.19 9.15 7.34
C LEU A 34 15.78 10.51 7.71
N ALA A 35 16.44 11.21 6.77
CA ALA A 35 16.93 12.56 6.98
C ALA A 35 15.80 13.58 7.21
N ILE A 36 14.55 13.29 6.80
CA ILE A 36 13.40 14.18 7.00
C ILE A 36 13.09 14.37 8.49
N PRO A 37 12.70 13.33 9.27
CA PRO A 37 12.44 13.52 10.69
C PRO A 37 13.69 13.98 11.46
N ILE A 38 14.91 13.61 11.02
CA ILE A 38 16.15 14.10 11.63
C ILE A 38 16.29 15.61 11.47
N SER A 39 16.10 16.14 10.25
CA SER A 39 16.24 17.57 9.97
C SER A 39 15.15 18.42 10.62
N LEU A 40 13.96 17.85 10.83
CA LEU A 40 12.85 18.49 11.54
C LEU A 40 12.98 18.40 13.08
N GLY A 41 13.93 17.62 13.61
CA GLY A 41 14.05 17.36 15.05
C GLY A 41 13.03 16.36 15.60
N GLY A 42 12.29 15.66 14.74
CA GLY A 42 11.33 14.62 15.09
C GLY A 42 10.13 14.57 14.13
N THR A 43 9.26 13.58 14.31
CA THR A 43 7.96 13.53 13.62
C THR A 43 7.04 14.65 14.06
N GLY A 44 6.49 15.38 13.10
CA GLY A 44 5.51 16.42 13.33
C GLY A 44 4.15 15.87 13.74
N ILE A 45 3.51 16.56 14.70
CA ILE A 45 2.12 16.34 15.09
C ILE A 45 1.26 17.39 14.37
N GLY A 46 0.69 17.00 13.24
CA GLY A 46 -0.22 17.85 12.46
C GLY A 46 -1.66 17.84 12.98
N TRP A 47 -2.54 18.55 12.28
CA TRP A 47 -3.97 18.58 12.59
C TRP A 47 -4.59 17.17 12.62
N ASP A 48 -4.30 16.34 11.63
CA ASP A 48 -4.83 14.97 11.56
C ASP A 48 -4.38 14.11 12.75
N ALA A 49 -3.17 14.37 13.26
CA ALA A 49 -2.65 13.70 14.44
C ALA A 49 -3.46 14.03 15.69
N LEU A 50 -3.73 15.31 15.88
CA LEU A 50 -4.52 15.85 16.99
C LEU A 50 -6.00 15.49 16.87
N ASN A 51 -6.52 15.40 15.65
CA ASN A 51 -7.92 15.12 15.38
C ASN A 51 -8.25 13.63 15.47
N HIS A 52 -7.53 12.76 14.74
CA HIS A 52 -7.92 11.36 14.61
C HIS A 52 -6.79 10.33 14.64
N HIS A 53 -5.52 10.63 14.33
CA HIS A 53 -4.50 9.56 14.31
C HIS A 53 -4.23 8.98 15.70
N ILE A 54 -4.06 9.84 16.72
CA ILE A 54 -3.84 9.36 18.09
C ILE A 54 -5.11 8.66 18.61
N TYR A 55 -6.28 9.26 18.37
CA TYR A 55 -7.57 8.71 18.79
C TYR A 55 -7.85 7.33 18.16
N LEU A 56 -7.67 7.18 16.85
CA LEU A 56 -7.87 5.91 16.16
C LEU A 56 -6.86 4.86 16.66
N GLY A 57 -5.60 5.23 16.82
CA GLY A 57 -4.61 4.31 17.38
C GLY A 57 -4.97 3.82 18.78
N TRP A 58 -5.60 4.66 19.61
CA TRP A 58 -6.16 4.27 20.91
C TRP A 58 -7.33 3.29 20.75
N THR A 59 -8.25 3.57 19.82
CA THR A 59 -9.43 2.71 19.58
C THR A 59 -9.08 1.34 18.97
N ALA A 60 -7.86 1.16 18.46
CA ALA A 60 -7.39 -0.13 17.95
C ALA A 60 -7.27 -1.19 19.05
N GLU A 61 -7.03 -0.79 20.30
CA GLU A 61 -6.92 -1.71 21.44
C GLU A 61 -8.32 -2.09 21.96
N GLN A 62 -9.21 -1.11 22.07
CA GLN A 62 -10.60 -1.30 22.49
C GLN A 62 -11.47 -0.27 21.77
N HIS A 63 -12.56 -0.71 21.15
CA HIS A 63 -13.53 0.22 20.57
C HIS A 63 -14.17 1.07 21.67
N ARG A 64 -14.50 2.32 21.34
CA ARG A 64 -15.04 3.30 22.30
C ARG A 64 -16.39 3.87 21.87
N PHE A 65 -17.10 3.15 21.00
CA PHE A 65 -18.38 3.59 20.41
C PHE A 65 -19.46 3.92 21.45
N ASP A 66 -19.45 3.24 22.60
CA ASP A 66 -20.43 3.45 23.68
C ASP A 66 -20.00 4.50 24.72
N VAL A 67 -18.77 5.01 24.61
CA VAL A 67 -18.17 5.93 25.59
C VAL A 67 -17.99 7.31 24.98
N ASP A 68 -17.42 7.38 23.78
CA ASP A 68 -17.04 8.62 23.14
C ASP A 68 -18.03 8.93 22.00
N PHE A 69 -18.88 9.95 22.20
CA PHE A 69 -19.75 10.42 21.14
C PHE A 69 -18.95 11.20 20.09
N LEU A 70 -18.71 10.59 18.92
CA LEU A 70 -18.00 11.20 17.79
C LEU A 70 -16.63 11.82 18.18
N GLY A 71 -15.82 11.10 18.97
CA GLY A 71 -14.56 11.62 19.53
C GLY A 71 -13.58 12.22 18.52
N ALA A 72 -13.58 11.72 17.28
CA ALA A 72 -12.86 12.28 16.14
C ALA A 72 -13.78 12.58 14.94
N GLY A 73 -15.03 12.97 15.20
CA GLY A 73 -16.06 13.12 14.17
C GLY A 73 -16.27 11.83 13.39
N TYR A 74 -16.44 11.93 12.07
CA TYR A 74 -16.60 10.76 11.20
C TYR A 74 -15.34 9.89 11.09
N GLN A 75 -14.16 10.43 11.42
CA GLN A 75 -12.91 9.66 11.38
C GLN A 75 -12.92 8.51 12.39
N SER A 76 -13.67 8.64 13.48
CA SER A 76 -13.79 7.65 14.57
C SER A 76 -14.16 6.22 14.13
N PHE A 77 -14.74 6.08 12.93
CA PHE A 77 -15.23 4.80 12.41
C PHE A 77 -14.29 4.17 11.37
N GLN A 78 -13.16 4.80 11.07
CA GLN A 78 -12.16 4.23 10.17
C GLN A 78 -11.41 3.07 10.83
N SER A 79 -10.85 2.19 10.00
CA SER A 79 -10.01 1.08 10.47
C SER A 79 -8.83 1.64 11.28
N PRO A 80 -8.68 1.27 12.56
CA PRO A 80 -7.76 1.97 13.45
C PRO A 80 -6.32 1.42 13.39
N TYR A 81 -6.11 0.26 12.76
CA TYR A 81 -4.90 -0.54 12.95
C TYR A 81 -3.62 0.10 12.42
N LEU A 82 -3.68 0.90 11.35
CA LEU A 82 -2.51 1.63 10.85
C LEU A 82 -2.08 2.77 11.77
N TYR A 83 -2.97 3.24 12.63
CA TYR A 83 -2.70 4.33 13.55
C TYR A 83 -2.09 3.84 14.87
N TRP A 84 -2.27 2.55 15.18
CA TRP A 84 -1.80 1.96 16.44
C TRP A 84 -0.29 2.10 16.67
N PRO A 85 0.62 1.86 15.70
CA PRO A 85 2.06 2.00 15.95
C PRO A 85 2.45 3.41 16.39
N PHE A 86 1.92 4.45 15.72
CA PHE A 86 2.19 5.84 16.08
C PHE A 86 1.64 6.18 17.47
N TYR A 87 0.40 5.79 17.76
CA TYR A 87 -0.22 5.98 19.07
C TYR A 87 0.61 5.35 20.19
N LYS A 88 1.03 4.08 20.05
CA LYS A 88 1.81 3.38 21.08
C LYS A 88 3.13 4.07 21.36
N MET A 89 3.86 4.51 20.33
CA MET A 89 5.10 5.24 20.52
C MET A 89 4.85 6.55 21.28
N ALA A 90 3.79 7.29 20.91
CA ALA A 90 3.43 8.55 21.55
C ALA A 90 3.10 8.37 23.05
N VAL A 91 2.26 7.40 23.41
CA VAL A 91 1.89 7.18 24.83
C VAL A 91 2.95 6.47 25.66
N SER A 92 3.91 5.80 25.01
CA SER A 92 5.03 5.14 25.68
C SER A 92 6.25 6.05 25.88
N GLY A 93 6.13 7.35 25.58
CA GLY A 93 7.19 8.34 25.80
C GLY A 93 8.35 8.25 24.82
N TRP A 94 8.16 7.70 23.62
CA TRP A 94 9.20 7.70 22.59
C TRP A 94 9.53 9.13 22.15
N SER A 95 10.79 9.38 21.78
CA SER A 95 11.16 10.66 21.18
C SER A 95 10.56 10.79 19.79
N GLY A 96 10.31 12.03 19.34
CA GLY A 96 9.84 12.28 17.98
C GLY A 96 10.78 11.73 16.91
N LEU A 97 12.09 11.67 17.19
CA LEU A 97 13.09 11.09 16.29
C LEU A 97 12.96 9.57 16.18
N SER A 98 12.82 8.86 17.30
CA SER A 98 12.68 7.39 17.25
C SER A 98 11.34 6.98 16.64
N ALA A 99 10.27 7.71 16.95
CA ALA A 99 8.97 7.52 16.30
C ALA A 99 9.08 7.74 14.78
N GLY A 100 9.74 8.82 14.35
CA GLY A 100 9.95 9.12 12.93
C GLY A 100 10.77 8.06 12.21
N ALA A 101 11.83 7.55 12.83
CA ALA A 101 12.62 6.48 12.26
C ALA A 101 11.79 5.22 12.00
N VAL A 102 10.91 4.84 12.94
CA VAL A 102 10.00 3.70 12.77
C VAL A 102 8.98 3.97 11.67
N ILE A 103 8.33 5.14 11.67
CA ILE A 103 7.31 5.49 10.67
C ILE A 103 7.91 5.54 9.25
N VAL A 104 9.08 6.15 9.06
CA VAL A 104 9.80 6.13 7.78
C VAL A 104 10.10 4.70 7.36
N SER A 105 10.56 3.86 8.29
CA SER A 105 10.88 2.46 8.00
C SER A 105 9.66 1.65 7.58
N LEU A 106 8.48 1.89 8.19
CA LEU A 106 7.23 1.25 7.77
C LEU A 106 6.85 1.65 6.34
N HIS A 107 6.98 2.94 6.00
CA HIS A 107 6.68 3.43 4.66
C HIS A 107 7.60 2.86 3.56
N MET A 108 8.78 2.32 3.90
CA MET A 108 9.70 1.73 2.91
C MET A 108 9.12 0.53 2.16
N VAL A 109 8.05 -0.08 2.69
CA VAL A 109 7.32 -1.15 1.99
C VAL A 109 6.79 -0.72 0.61
N ALA A 110 6.65 0.60 0.37
CA ALA A 110 6.24 1.15 -0.92
C ALA A 110 7.37 1.24 -1.97
N VAL A 111 8.65 1.20 -1.56
CA VAL A 111 9.78 1.44 -2.49
C VAL A 111 10.03 0.25 -3.42
N TRP A 112 10.00 -0.96 -2.88
CA TRP A 112 10.24 -2.18 -3.67
C TRP A 112 9.27 -2.38 -4.85
N PRO A 113 7.94 -2.25 -4.69
CA PRO A 113 7.02 -2.42 -5.81
C PRO A 113 7.14 -1.29 -6.84
N LEU A 114 7.57 -0.07 -6.46
CA LEU A 114 7.93 0.98 -7.42
C LEU A 114 9.12 0.55 -8.29
N TRP A 115 10.15 -0.04 -7.68
CA TRP A 115 11.26 -0.60 -8.44
C TRP A 115 10.83 -1.75 -9.36
N MET A 116 9.94 -2.64 -8.89
CA MET A 116 9.38 -3.70 -9.75
C MET A 116 8.69 -3.10 -10.98
N LEU A 117 7.83 -2.09 -10.80
CA LEU A 117 7.16 -1.39 -11.90
C LEU A 117 8.17 -0.70 -12.83
N ALA A 118 9.18 -0.03 -12.27
CA ALA A 118 10.22 0.60 -13.07
C ALA A 118 10.95 -0.42 -13.96
N ARG A 119 11.23 -1.63 -13.46
CA ARG A 119 11.82 -2.72 -14.26
C ARG A 119 10.91 -3.26 -15.34
N VAL A 120 9.60 -3.31 -15.09
CA VAL A 120 8.63 -3.71 -16.13
C VAL A 120 8.66 -2.72 -17.29
N CYS A 121 8.71 -1.41 -16.99
CA CYS A 121 8.72 -0.36 -18.00
C CYS A 121 10.08 -0.20 -18.69
N LEU A 122 11.19 -0.48 -17.99
CA LEU A 122 12.57 -0.31 -18.45
C LEU A 122 13.34 -1.63 -18.24
N PRO A 123 13.15 -2.64 -19.11
CA PRO A 123 13.72 -3.98 -18.91
C PRO A 123 15.21 -4.10 -19.28
N GLY A 124 15.81 -3.03 -19.83
CA GLY A 124 17.20 -3.05 -20.28
C GLY A 124 18.23 -3.15 -19.14
N THR A 125 19.45 -3.53 -19.50
CA THR A 125 20.55 -3.80 -18.56
C THR A 125 21.70 -2.80 -18.67
N SER A 126 21.52 -1.71 -19.41
CA SER A 126 22.55 -0.67 -19.54
C SER A 126 22.63 0.21 -18.29
N VAL A 127 23.71 0.98 -18.18
CA VAL A 127 23.85 2.02 -17.14
C VAL A 127 22.73 3.06 -17.26
N PHE A 128 22.32 3.39 -18.49
CA PHE A 128 21.16 4.26 -18.74
C PHE A 128 19.87 3.68 -18.15
N ASP A 129 19.57 2.41 -18.38
CA ASP A 129 18.36 1.76 -17.87
C ASP A 129 18.32 1.73 -16.34
N LEU A 130 19.48 1.46 -15.71
CA LEU A 130 19.63 1.50 -14.25
C LEU A 130 19.37 2.92 -13.71
N ALA A 131 19.92 3.95 -14.37
CA ALA A 131 19.71 5.35 -13.99
C ALA A 131 18.24 5.77 -14.16
N MET A 132 17.59 5.37 -15.25
CA MET A 132 16.17 5.69 -15.50
C MET A 132 15.24 4.98 -14.52
N ARG A 133 15.54 3.72 -14.14
CA ARG A 133 14.78 3.03 -13.08
C ARG A 133 14.94 3.70 -11.72
N THR A 134 16.17 4.12 -11.39
CA THR A 134 16.46 4.89 -10.17
C THR A 134 15.67 6.20 -10.14
N LEU A 135 15.68 6.94 -11.26
CA LEU A 135 14.94 8.19 -11.40
C LEU A 135 13.43 7.98 -11.31
N ALA A 136 12.90 6.92 -11.94
CA ALA A 136 11.48 6.59 -11.87
C ALA A 136 11.01 6.31 -10.42
N VAL A 137 11.81 5.56 -9.64
CA VAL A 137 11.52 5.32 -8.22
C VAL A 137 11.60 6.61 -7.42
N ALA A 138 12.63 7.43 -7.65
CA ALA A 138 12.76 8.72 -6.97
C ALA A 138 11.55 9.63 -7.25
N LEU A 139 11.17 9.80 -8.52
CA LEU A 139 10.02 10.61 -8.93
C LEU A 139 8.69 10.08 -8.35
N GLY A 140 8.54 8.75 -8.24
CA GLY A 140 7.39 8.14 -7.58
C GLY A 140 7.23 8.53 -6.10
N LEU A 141 8.32 8.94 -5.44
CA LEU A 141 8.34 9.36 -4.04
C LEU A 141 8.37 10.89 -3.87
N MET A 142 8.64 11.66 -4.92
CA MET A 142 8.89 13.11 -4.84
C MET A 142 7.62 13.98 -4.82
N SER A 143 6.41 13.40 -4.81
CA SER A 143 5.21 14.22 -4.65
C SER A 143 5.17 14.87 -3.27
N SER A 144 4.71 16.11 -3.18
CA SER A 144 4.65 16.85 -1.91
C SER A 144 3.82 16.13 -0.85
N VAL A 145 2.74 15.46 -1.26
CA VAL A 145 1.86 14.66 -0.39
C VAL A 145 2.58 13.42 0.14
N VAL A 146 3.38 12.74 -0.68
CA VAL A 146 4.15 11.57 -0.24
C VAL A 146 5.29 12.00 0.68
N LEU A 147 6.01 13.08 0.35
CA LEU A 147 7.11 13.59 1.17
C LEU A 147 6.64 14.05 2.56
N SER A 148 5.45 14.66 2.66
CA SER A 148 4.90 15.09 3.96
C SER A 148 4.56 13.92 4.89
N ALA A 149 4.29 12.73 4.35
CA ALA A 149 4.02 11.54 5.15
C ALA A 149 5.25 11.07 5.95
N PHE A 150 6.46 11.27 5.42
CA PHE A 150 7.71 10.87 6.10
C PHE A 150 8.09 11.78 7.27
N GLY A 151 7.52 12.98 7.35
CA GLY A 151 7.72 13.94 8.45
C GLY A 151 6.56 14.01 9.44
N SER A 152 5.53 13.17 9.29
CA SER A 152 4.28 13.27 10.06
C SER A 152 3.74 11.89 10.47
N SER A 153 2.55 11.86 11.05
CA SER A 153 1.82 10.62 11.38
C SER A 153 0.85 10.17 10.28
N ILE A 154 0.88 10.81 9.11
CA ILE A 154 0.09 10.41 7.94
C ILE A 154 0.50 9.00 7.52
N ASN A 155 -0.48 8.13 7.30
CA ASN A 155 -0.29 6.73 6.94
C ASN A 155 -0.78 6.37 5.53
N ASP A 156 -1.10 7.37 4.70
CA ASP A 156 -1.61 7.18 3.33
C ASP A 156 -0.68 6.36 2.46
N VAL A 157 0.63 6.62 2.52
CA VAL A 157 1.63 5.87 1.76
C VAL A 157 1.66 4.41 2.21
N LEU A 158 1.55 4.16 3.52
CA LEU A 158 1.53 2.81 4.07
C LEU A 158 0.22 2.07 3.69
N ALA A 159 -0.91 2.76 3.69
CA ALA A 159 -2.20 2.20 3.28
C ALA A 159 -2.26 1.91 1.76
N ALA A 160 -1.64 2.75 0.94
CA ALA A 160 -1.58 2.61 -0.51
C ALA A 160 -0.53 1.58 -0.97
N ALA A 161 0.51 1.32 -0.18
CA ALA A 161 1.60 0.44 -0.57
C ALA A 161 1.14 -0.97 -1.03
N PRO A 162 0.19 -1.66 -0.36
CA PRO A 162 -0.32 -2.93 -0.85
C PRO A 162 -0.97 -2.81 -2.24
N LEU A 163 -1.62 -1.70 -2.59
CA LEU A 163 -2.15 -1.53 -3.95
C LEU A 163 -1.03 -1.38 -4.98
N VAL A 164 0.06 -0.66 -4.65
CA VAL A 164 1.24 -0.58 -5.53
C VAL A 164 1.86 -1.96 -5.72
N TRP A 165 1.96 -2.76 -4.66
CA TRP A 165 2.32 -4.18 -4.74
C TRP A 165 1.38 -4.97 -5.64
N ALA A 166 0.06 -4.74 -5.52
CA ALA A 166 -0.92 -5.43 -6.34
C ALA A 166 -0.69 -5.19 -7.83
N VAL A 167 -0.47 -3.93 -8.22
CA VAL A 167 -0.15 -3.56 -9.62
C VAL A 167 1.18 -4.18 -10.04
N ALA A 168 2.24 -4.04 -9.25
CA ALA A 168 3.56 -4.59 -9.55
C ALA A 168 3.53 -6.11 -9.76
N LEU A 169 2.83 -6.85 -8.90
CA LEU A 169 2.67 -8.30 -9.00
C LEU A 169 1.83 -8.71 -10.22
N ALA A 170 0.80 -7.94 -10.56
CA ALA A 170 -0.02 -8.21 -11.75
C ALA A 170 0.75 -7.97 -13.07
N MET A 171 1.72 -7.06 -13.07
CA MET A 171 2.52 -6.76 -14.26
C MET A 171 3.72 -7.69 -14.45
N GLU A 172 4.18 -8.37 -13.40
CA GLU A 172 5.34 -9.27 -13.46
C GLU A 172 5.22 -10.39 -14.51
N PRO A 173 4.06 -11.08 -14.67
CA PRO A 173 3.89 -12.05 -15.75
C PRO A 173 4.01 -11.47 -17.15
N ALA A 174 3.51 -10.25 -17.36
CA ALA A 174 3.59 -9.56 -18.65
C ALA A 174 5.04 -9.15 -18.97
N ALA A 175 5.80 -8.69 -17.98
CA ALA A 175 7.21 -8.31 -18.12
C ALA A 175 8.13 -9.46 -18.58
N ARG A 176 7.74 -10.71 -18.29
CA ARG A 176 8.54 -11.90 -18.60
C ARG A 176 8.14 -12.60 -19.90
N ASN A 177 7.34 -11.96 -20.75
CA ASN A 177 7.03 -12.40 -22.12
C ASN A 177 6.74 -13.92 -22.26
N ALA A 178 5.75 -14.43 -21.51
CA ALA A 178 5.23 -15.80 -21.61
C ALA A 178 6.15 -16.96 -21.16
N ASP A 179 7.38 -16.70 -20.72
CA ASP A 179 8.27 -17.76 -20.15
C ASP A 179 7.95 -18.13 -18.69
N ILE A 180 6.89 -17.54 -18.11
CA ILE A 180 6.44 -17.91 -16.78
C ILE A 180 5.57 -19.17 -16.83
N GLU A 181 5.91 -20.13 -15.97
CA GLU A 181 5.07 -21.28 -15.66
C GLU A 181 3.65 -20.85 -15.22
N PRO A 182 2.57 -21.45 -15.75
CA PRO A 182 1.19 -21.06 -15.44
C PRO A 182 0.86 -21.03 -13.94
N GLN A 183 1.41 -21.97 -13.16
CA GLN A 183 1.19 -22.02 -11.71
C GLN A 183 1.82 -20.81 -11.00
N ARG A 184 2.97 -20.35 -11.48
CA ARG A 184 3.64 -19.16 -10.95
C ARG A 184 2.89 -17.88 -11.33
N ALA A 185 2.37 -17.78 -12.56
CA ALA A 185 1.49 -16.67 -12.95
C ALA A 185 0.25 -16.57 -12.05
N ARG A 186 -0.39 -17.71 -11.74
CA ARG A 186 -1.54 -17.76 -10.80
C ARG A 186 -1.16 -17.27 -9.40
N ARG A 187 0.05 -17.58 -8.91
CA ARG A 187 0.54 -17.08 -7.61
C ARG A 187 0.71 -15.56 -7.60
N TYR A 188 1.25 -14.98 -8.69
CA TYR A 188 1.34 -13.52 -8.82
C TYR A 188 -0.03 -12.86 -8.79
N VAL A 189 -1.00 -13.41 -9.52
CA VAL A 189 -2.39 -12.93 -9.52
C VAL A 189 -3.04 -13.06 -8.14
N ALA A 190 -2.85 -14.19 -7.45
CA ALA A 190 -3.38 -14.40 -6.10
C ALA A 190 -2.81 -13.38 -5.10
N TRP A 191 -1.48 -13.19 -5.06
CA TRP A 191 -0.86 -12.20 -4.19
C TRP A 191 -1.24 -10.77 -4.58
N SER A 192 -1.37 -10.49 -5.87
CA SER A 192 -1.90 -9.21 -6.36
C SER A 192 -3.31 -8.95 -5.81
N GLY A 193 -4.19 -9.95 -5.86
CA GLY A 193 -5.51 -9.92 -5.23
C GLY A 193 -5.43 -9.61 -3.74
N VAL A 194 -4.71 -10.42 -2.95
CA VAL A 194 -4.55 -10.21 -1.50
C VAL A 194 -4.11 -8.79 -1.18
N CYS A 195 -3.09 -8.28 -1.88
CA CYS A 195 -2.56 -6.95 -1.65
C CYS A 195 -3.58 -5.85 -2.02
N ALA A 196 -4.37 -6.01 -3.09
CA ALA A 196 -5.44 -5.08 -3.46
C ALA A 196 -6.52 -5.02 -2.36
N GLY A 197 -6.98 -6.18 -1.90
CA GLY A 197 -7.96 -6.28 -0.82
C GLY A 197 -7.46 -5.69 0.51
N LEU A 198 -6.21 -5.97 0.86
CA LEU A 198 -5.58 -5.42 2.04
C LEU A 198 -5.48 -3.89 1.95
N SER A 199 -5.15 -3.32 0.79
CA SER A 199 -5.10 -1.86 0.63
C SER A 199 -6.44 -1.19 0.90
N VAL A 200 -7.55 -1.81 0.46
CA VAL A 200 -8.91 -1.31 0.75
C VAL A 200 -9.23 -1.46 2.24
N ALA A 201 -8.82 -2.57 2.87
CA ALA A 201 -9.02 -2.79 4.30
C ALA A 201 -8.28 -1.75 5.17
N LEU A 202 -7.07 -1.38 4.75
CA LEU A 202 -6.27 -0.36 5.44
C LEU A 202 -6.85 1.05 5.22
N LYS A 203 -7.37 1.34 4.03
CA LYS A 203 -8.07 2.59 3.75
C LYS A 203 -9.13 2.40 2.67
N LEU A 204 -10.41 2.51 3.05
CA LEU A 204 -11.54 2.25 2.16
C LEU A 204 -11.52 3.12 0.88
N SER A 205 -10.92 4.30 0.93
CA SER A 205 -10.75 5.19 -0.24
C SER A 205 -9.86 4.62 -1.33
N ASN A 206 -9.11 3.54 -1.08
CA ASN A 206 -8.38 2.80 -2.11
C ASN A 206 -9.30 1.89 -2.96
N GLY A 207 -10.54 1.67 -2.51
CA GLY A 207 -11.55 0.83 -3.17
C GLY A 207 -11.77 1.12 -4.65
N PRO A 208 -11.98 2.38 -5.07
CA PRO A 208 -12.15 2.73 -6.48
C PRO A 208 -10.97 2.32 -7.37
N LEU A 209 -9.74 2.45 -6.89
CA LEU A 209 -8.56 2.02 -7.65
C LEU A 209 -8.40 0.49 -7.63
N ALA A 210 -8.67 -0.16 -6.49
CA ALA A 210 -8.65 -1.63 -6.39
C ALA A 210 -9.69 -2.29 -7.32
N ALA A 211 -10.81 -1.63 -7.60
CA ALA A 211 -11.83 -2.11 -8.53
C ALA A 211 -11.35 -2.22 -9.99
N LEU A 212 -10.23 -1.57 -10.35
CA LEU A 212 -9.61 -1.65 -11.67
C LEU A 212 -8.68 -2.88 -11.84
N MET A 213 -8.29 -3.52 -10.74
CA MET A 213 -7.35 -4.65 -10.74
C MET A 213 -7.77 -5.84 -11.62
N PRO A 214 -9.06 -6.22 -11.73
CA PRO A 214 -9.49 -7.22 -12.69
C PRO A 214 -9.01 -6.98 -14.12
N GLY A 215 -8.92 -5.71 -14.55
CA GLY A 215 -8.39 -5.34 -15.86
C GLY A 215 -6.93 -5.74 -16.05
N LEU A 216 -6.10 -5.59 -15.02
CA LEU A 216 -4.69 -6.01 -15.05
C LEU A 216 -4.55 -7.53 -14.99
N TRP A 217 -5.40 -8.23 -14.25
CA TRP A 217 -5.37 -9.70 -14.18
C TRP A 217 -5.73 -10.37 -15.51
N LEU A 218 -6.54 -9.71 -16.35
CA LEU A 218 -6.81 -10.17 -17.72
C LEU A 218 -5.53 -10.21 -18.58
N LEU A 219 -4.53 -9.38 -18.28
CA LEU A 219 -3.27 -9.34 -19.02
C LEU A 219 -2.32 -10.47 -18.62
N CYS A 220 -2.60 -11.18 -17.52
CA CYS A 220 -1.77 -12.26 -17.01
C CYS A 220 -1.93 -13.59 -17.77
N ALA A 221 -2.86 -13.66 -18.74
CA ALA A 221 -3.10 -14.85 -19.55
C ALA A 221 -3.49 -14.50 -20.99
N SER A 222 -3.07 -15.32 -21.95
CA SER A 222 -3.39 -15.17 -23.37
C SER A 222 -4.77 -15.74 -23.71
N GLU A 223 -5.07 -16.95 -23.22
CA GLU A 223 -6.31 -17.67 -23.52
C GLU A 223 -7.51 -17.15 -22.71
N ARG A 224 -8.71 -17.14 -23.34
CA ARG A 224 -9.95 -16.68 -22.70
C ARG A 224 -10.24 -17.36 -21.36
N ARG A 225 -10.06 -18.69 -21.28
CA ARG A 225 -10.28 -19.46 -20.03
C ARG A 225 -9.26 -19.08 -18.95
N GLY A 226 -7.99 -18.88 -19.33
CA GLY A 226 -6.94 -18.42 -18.44
C GLY A 226 -7.22 -17.03 -17.88
N ARG A 227 -7.70 -16.11 -18.73
CA ARG A 227 -8.09 -14.74 -18.33
C ARG A 227 -9.21 -14.71 -17.30
N VAL A 228 -10.28 -15.48 -17.54
CA VAL A 228 -11.39 -15.62 -16.59
C VAL A 228 -10.88 -16.24 -15.28
N GLY A 229 -10.04 -17.28 -15.36
CA GLY A 229 -9.41 -17.89 -14.19
C GLY A 229 -8.56 -16.90 -13.38
N ALA A 230 -7.77 -16.05 -14.04
CA ALA A 230 -6.97 -15.02 -13.38
C ALA A 230 -7.86 -14.01 -12.65
N VAL A 231 -8.93 -13.52 -13.29
CA VAL A 231 -9.87 -12.61 -12.62
C VAL A 231 -10.52 -13.26 -11.41
N LEU A 232 -11.00 -14.50 -11.53
CA LEU A 232 -11.60 -15.22 -10.41
C LEU A 232 -10.62 -15.43 -9.25
N ILE A 233 -9.39 -15.87 -9.53
CA ILE A 233 -8.34 -16.06 -8.52
C ILE A 233 -8.02 -14.74 -7.82
N GLY A 234 -7.79 -13.66 -8.59
CA GLY A 234 -7.48 -12.34 -8.04
C GLY A 234 -8.63 -11.77 -7.20
N SER A 235 -9.88 -11.90 -7.67
CA SER A 235 -11.06 -11.43 -6.94
C SER A 235 -11.28 -12.19 -5.63
N VAL A 236 -11.17 -13.52 -5.64
CA VAL A 236 -11.30 -14.33 -4.41
C VAL A 236 -10.17 -14.00 -3.44
N ALA A 237 -8.93 -13.92 -3.93
CA ALA A 237 -7.79 -13.58 -3.10
C ALA A 237 -7.89 -12.15 -2.53
N GLY A 238 -8.43 -11.20 -3.29
CA GLY A 238 -8.72 -9.85 -2.82
C GLY A 238 -9.80 -9.81 -1.76
N LEU A 239 -10.87 -10.59 -1.89
CA LEU A 239 -11.86 -10.72 -0.83
C LEU A 239 -11.22 -11.28 0.45
N VAL A 240 -10.35 -12.29 0.34
CA VAL A 240 -9.60 -12.84 1.48
C VAL A 240 -8.72 -11.76 2.12
N GLY A 241 -7.94 -11.01 1.35
CA GLY A 241 -7.11 -9.92 1.87
C GLY A 241 -7.93 -8.84 2.58
N PHE A 242 -9.09 -8.47 2.02
CA PHE A 242 -9.99 -7.50 2.63
C PHE A 242 -10.59 -8.02 3.95
N VAL A 243 -11.11 -9.24 3.97
CA VAL A 243 -11.72 -9.85 5.16
C VAL A 243 -10.69 -10.02 6.28
N LEU A 244 -9.45 -10.42 5.96
CA LEU A 244 -8.40 -10.55 6.95
C LEU A 244 -8.00 -9.19 7.56
N GLY A 245 -7.98 -8.12 6.77
CA GLY A 245 -7.58 -6.78 7.25
C GLY A 245 -8.71 -5.96 7.89
N TYR A 246 -9.96 -6.14 7.44
CA TYR A 246 -11.09 -5.29 7.82
C TYR A 246 -12.24 -6.05 8.48
N GLY A 247 -12.30 -7.38 8.34
CA GLY A 247 -13.46 -8.18 8.75
C GLY A 247 -13.84 -7.99 10.21
N HIS A 248 -12.87 -7.94 11.11
CA HIS A 248 -13.11 -7.67 12.53
C HIS A 248 -13.72 -6.28 12.76
N TRP A 249 -13.10 -5.24 12.20
CA TRP A 249 -13.56 -3.86 12.40
C TRP A 249 -14.94 -3.61 11.76
N GLY A 250 -15.13 -4.07 10.53
CA GLY A 250 -16.42 -4.00 9.84
C GLY A 250 -17.52 -4.77 10.59
N TRP A 251 -17.17 -5.89 11.24
CA TRP A 251 -18.11 -6.60 12.12
C TRP A 251 -18.46 -5.80 13.38
N LEU A 252 -17.51 -5.14 14.02
CA LEU A 252 -17.79 -4.26 15.15
C LEU A 252 -18.75 -3.12 14.75
N LEU A 253 -18.51 -2.47 13.60
CA LEU A 253 -19.39 -1.44 13.07
C LEU A 253 -20.79 -1.99 12.73
N TRP A 254 -20.86 -3.20 12.17
CA TRP A 254 -22.13 -3.88 11.93
C TRP A 254 -22.92 -4.11 13.23
N ARG A 255 -22.26 -4.56 14.30
CA ARG A 255 -22.93 -4.81 15.59
C ARG A 255 -23.50 -3.54 16.21
N HIS A 256 -22.78 -2.42 16.14
CA HIS A 256 -23.21 -1.16 16.80
C HIS A 256 -24.11 -0.29 15.92
N PHE A 257 -23.92 -0.30 14.60
CA PHE A 257 -24.58 0.64 13.67
C PHE A 257 -25.35 -0.02 12.53
N GLY A 258 -25.29 -1.36 12.41
CA GLY A 258 -25.92 -2.09 11.32
C GLY A 258 -25.41 -1.69 9.94
N ASN A 259 -24.15 -1.23 9.88
CA ASN A 259 -23.48 -0.79 8.68
C ASN A 259 -21.96 -1.03 8.85
N PRO A 260 -21.34 -1.92 8.05
CA PRO A 260 -19.92 -2.26 8.22
C PRO A 260 -18.98 -1.16 7.74
N VAL A 261 -19.48 -0.10 7.09
CA VAL A 261 -18.72 1.08 6.63
C VAL A 261 -19.35 2.38 7.15
N TYR A 262 -19.98 2.31 8.33
CA TYR A 262 -20.58 3.48 8.99
C TYR A 262 -19.58 4.65 9.05
N PRO A 263 -20.01 5.91 8.80
CA PRO A 263 -21.39 6.38 8.56
C PRO A 263 -21.82 6.37 7.09
N PHE A 264 -20.98 5.85 6.18
CA PHE A 264 -21.21 5.97 4.75
C PHE A 264 -22.24 4.96 4.24
N HIS A 265 -22.96 5.31 3.16
CA HIS A 265 -23.83 4.38 2.43
C HIS A 265 -24.89 3.65 3.29
N HIS A 266 -25.40 4.30 4.34
CA HIS A 266 -26.31 3.68 5.30
C HIS A 266 -27.55 3.01 4.65
N HIS A 267 -28.09 3.59 3.58
CA HIS A 267 -29.23 3.06 2.83
C HIS A 267 -28.95 1.73 2.12
N TRP A 268 -27.71 1.47 1.70
CA TRP A 268 -27.34 0.21 1.02
C TRP A 268 -27.48 -0.99 1.94
N PHE A 269 -27.34 -0.78 3.26
CA PHE A 269 -27.44 -1.83 4.27
C PHE A 269 -28.83 -1.96 4.90
N ALA A 270 -29.78 -1.06 4.58
CA ALA A 270 -31.12 -1.10 5.15
C ALA A 270 -31.89 -2.40 4.84
N PRO A 271 -31.90 -2.93 3.59
CA PRO A 271 -32.56 -4.21 3.32
C PRO A 271 -31.94 -5.38 4.09
N LEU A 272 -30.61 -5.39 4.20
CA LEU A 272 -29.87 -6.44 4.90
C LEU A 272 -30.16 -6.41 6.41
N ARG A 273 -30.24 -5.22 7.02
CA ARG A 273 -30.65 -5.07 8.42
C ARG A 273 -32.06 -5.60 8.67
N GLY A 274 -33.00 -5.25 7.78
CA GLY A 274 -34.39 -5.71 7.87
C GLY A 274 -34.51 -7.23 7.78
N TRP A 275 -33.80 -7.85 6.83
CA TRP A 275 -33.81 -9.31 6.66
C TRP A 275 -33.17 -10.05 7.83
N LEU A 276 -32.10 -9.49 8.41
CA LEU A 276 -31.39 -10.08 9.56
C LEU A 276 -32.05 -9.75 10.90
N GLY A 277 -33.17 -9.03 10.93
CA GLY A 277 -33.84 -8.61 12.16
C GLY A 277 -32.95 -7.77 13.06
N TRP A 278 -32.06 -6.96 12.48
CA TRP A 278 -31.14 -6.11 13.25
C TRP A 278 -31.97 -5.10 14.06
N ALA A 279 -31.90 -5.22 15.39
CA ALA A 279 -32.68 -4.44 16.36
C ALA A 279 -31.78 -3.53 17.21
N GLY A 280 -30.78 -2.91 16.58
CA GLY A 280 -29.93 -1.90 17.20
C GLY A 280 -30.51 -0.50 17.10
#